data_AF-A0A7Z7AX48-F1
#
_entry.id   AF-A0A7Z7AX48-F1
#
_cell.length_a   1.000
_cell.length_b   1.000
_cell.length_c   1.000
_cell.angle_alpha   90.00
_cell.angle_beta   90.00
_cell.angle_gamma   90.00
#
_symmetry.space_group_name_H-M   'P 1'
#
loop_
_entity.id
_entity.type
_entity.pdbx_description
1 polymer ?
#
loop_
_entity_poly.entity_id
_entity_poly.type
_entity_poly.pdbx_seq_one_letter_code
_entity_poly.pdbx_strand_id
1 'polypeptide(L)' 'MMGKMNKLETCPECNYKLNENENIQYCENCGYWTPKGTARFDSIAIFA' A
#
# COMPACT_ATOMS: atom_id res chain seq x y z
N MET A 1 10.03 -13.37 -12.00
CA MET A 1 10.54 -12.00 -11.74
C MET A 1 9.74 -11.46 -10.58
N MET A 2 10.36 -11.31 -9.40
CA MET A 2 9.68 -10.93 -8.14
C MET A 2 8.98 -9.58 -8.29
N GLY A 3 7.65 -9.60 -8.28
CA GLY A 3 6.82 -8.39 -8.28
C GLY A 3 7.13 -7.55 -7.05
N LYS A 4 7.43 -6.26 -7.27
CA LYS A 4 7.59 -5.26 -6.23
C LYS A 4 6.34 -5.26 -5.35
N MET A 5 6.46 -5.80 -4.13
CA MET A 5 5.49 -5.56 -3.07
C MET A 5 5.49 -4.06 -2.81
N ASN A 6 4.49 -3.35 -3.33
CA ASN A 6 4.26 -1.94 -3.08
C ASN A 6 3.87 -1.76 -1.61
N LYS A 7 4.86 -1.83 -0.73
CA LYS A 7 4.73 -1.45 0.66
C LYS A 7 4.85 0.07 0.74
N LEU A 8 3.88 0.72 1.35
CA LEU A 8 3.98 2.13 1.70
C LEU A 8 4.91 2.24 2.92
N GLU A 9 6.06 2.90 2.77
CA GLU A 9 6.97 3.15 3.91
C GLU A 9 6.45 4.28 4.81
N THR A 10 5.69 5.21 4.22
CA THR A 10 5.12 6.39 4.87
C THR A 10 3.64 6.57 4.52
N CYS A 11 2.92 7.27 5.39
CA CYS A 11 1.50 7.53 5.25
C CYS A 11 1.24 8.57 4.15
N PRO A 12 0.40 8.27 3.15
CA PRO A 12 0.06 9.24 2.13
C PRO A 12 -0.70 10.45 2.70
N GLU A 13 -1.43 10.27 3.81
CA GLU A 13 -2.23 11.33 4.42
C GLU A 13 -1.40 12.29 5.27
N CYS A 14 -0.46 11.77 6.06
CA CYS A 14 0.24 12.56 7.08
C CYS A 14 1.76 12.47 7.03
N ASN A 15 2.33 11.76 6.05
CA ASN A 15 3.76 11.45 5.92
C ASN A 15 4.40 10.77 7.14
N TYR A 16 3.59 10.29 8.10
CA TYR A 16 4.08 9.57 9.27
C TYR A 16 4.49 8.15 8.91
N LYS A 17 5.30 7.51 9.76
CA LYS A 17 5.72 6.11 9.58
C LYS A 17 4.48 5.20 9.55
N LEU A 18 4.36 4.36 8.51
CA LEU A 18 3.35 3.29 8.54
C LEU A 18 3.88 2.09 9.30
N ASN A 19 3.03 1.55 10.16
CA ASN A 19 3.23 0.22 10.69
C ASN A 19 2.61 -0.80 9.76
N GLU A 20 3.10 -2.02 9.87
CA GLU A 20 2.65 -3.12 9.03
C GLU A 20 2.37 -4.35 9.89
N ASN A 21 1.29 -5.06 9.56
CA ASN A 21 0.93 -6.34 10.13
C ASN A 21 0.86 -7.39 9.00
N GLU A 22 0.58 -8.65 9.29
CA GLU A 22 0.67 -9.77 8.32
C GLU A 22 0.01 -9.47 6.96
N ASN A 23 -1.15 -8.80 6.95
CA ASN A 23 -1.93 -8.54 5.73
C ASN A 23 -2.31 -7.07 5.51
N ILE A 24 -1.97 -6.15 6.42
CA ILE A 24 -2.37 -4.74 6.35
C ILE A 24 -1.21 -3.82 6.70
N GLN A 25 -1.25 -2.59 6.21
CA GLN A 25 -0.44 -1.49 6.67
C GLN A 25 -1.36 -0.44 7.30
N TYR A 26 -0.97 0.15 8.41
CA TYR A 26 -1.78 1.13 9.13
C TYR A 26 -0.90 2.22 9.74
N CYS A 27 -1.46 3.42 9.90
CA CYS A 27 -0.82 4.57 10.48
C CYS A 27 -1.44 4.85 11.84
N GLU A 28 -0.65 4.78 12.90
CA GLU A 28 -1.09 5.07 14.27
C GLU A 28 -1.34 6.57 14.51
N ASN A 29 -0.80 7.45 13.65
CA ASN A 29 -0.91 8.89 13.81
C ASN A 29 -2.24 9.46 13.29
N CYS A 30 -2.69 9.02 12.10
CA CYS A 30 -3.94 9.50 11.48
C CYS A 30 -5.05 8.44 11.39
N GLY A 31 -4.75 7.18 11.68
CA GLY A 31 -5.70 6.07 11.55
C GLY A 31 -5.86 5.52 10.12
N TYR A 32 -5.07 6.00 9.15
CA TYR A 32 -5.06 5.45 7.78
C TYR A 32 -4.69 3.96 7.79
N TRP A 33 -5.39 3.12 7.04
CA TRP A 33 -5.00 1.72 6.86
C TRP A 33 -5.29 1.24 5.44
N THR A 34 -4.50 0.29 4.96
CA THR A 34 -4.61 -0.27 3.61
C THR A 34 -4.13 -1.72 3.60
N PRO A 35 -4.74 -2.62 2.81
CA PRO A 35 -4.27 -3.99 2.70
C PRO A 35 -2.89 -4.08 2.04
N LYS A 36 -2.06 -5.01 2.51
CA LYS A 36 -0.82 -5.39 1.81
C LYS A 36 -1.19 -6.11 0.51
N GLY A 37 -0.56 -5.72 -0.59
CA GLY A 37 -0.76 -6.38 -1.88
C GLY A 37 -1.97 -5.91 -2.68
N THR A 38 -2.76 -4.94 -2.20
CA THR A 38 -3.78 -4.25 -3.02
C THR A 38 -3.21 -3.06 -3.79
N ALA A 39 -1.92 -3.06 -4.11
CA ALA A 39 -1.49 -2.44 -5.35
C ALA A 39 -2.04 -3.28 -6.50
N ARG A 40 -3.36 -3.20 -6.69
CA ARG A 40 -3.99 -3.52 -7.96
C ARG A 40 -3.38 -2.52 -8.94
N PHE A 41 -2.30 -2.93 -9.57
CA PHE A 41 -2.09 -2.61 -10.96
C PHE A 41 -3.24 -3.31 -11.71
N ASP A 42 -4.45 -2.74 -11.63
CA ASP A 42 -5.36 -2.79 -12.78
C ASP A 42 -4.73 -1.87 -13.84
N SER A 43 -3.55 -2.23 -14.34
CA SER A 43 -3.29 -2.03 -15.75
C SER A 43 -4.04 -3.15 -16.45
N ILE A 44 -5.37 -3.05 -16.47
CA ILE A 44 -6.10 -3.52 -17.62
C ILE A 44 -5.58 -2.63 -18.74
N ALA A 45 -4.48 -3.04 -19.36
CA ALA A 45 -4.13 -2.62 -20.69
C ALA A 45 -5.29 -3.10 -21.56
N ILE A 46 -6.30 -2.25 -21.69
CA ILE A 46 -7.26 -2.37 -22.78
C ILE A 46 -6.41 -2.10 -24.02
N PHE A 47 -5.96 -3.18 -24.66
CA PHE A 47 -5.39 -3.14 -25.99
C PHE A 47 -6.42 -2.44 -26.88
N ALA A 48 -6.09 -1.23 -27.34
CA ALA A 48 -6.77 -0.54 -28.43
C ALA A 48 -6.11 -0.93 -29.75
#